data_AF-A0A3B7PW54-F1
#
_entry.id   AF-A0A3B7PW54-F1
#
_cell.length_a   1.000
_cell.length_b   1.000
_cell.length_c   1.000
_cell.angle_alpha   90.00
_cell.angle_beta   90.00
_cell.angle_gamma   90.00
#
_symmetry.space_group_name_H-M   'P 1'
#
loop_
_entity.id
_entity.type
_entity.pdbx_description
1 polymer ?
#
loop_
_entity_poly.entity_id
_entity_poly.type
_entity_poly.pdbx_seq_one_letter_code
_entity_poly.pdbx_strand_id
1 'polypeptide(L)'
;MRYKIIDVYQKENLRRYIAKCLKSRSPQFIVIESPQTLCLNLDIIDVNPHTAVTTWATGEAISMKILNQFDSFDKAYMSSAL
;
A
#
# COMPACT_ATOMS: atom_id res chain seq x y z
N MET A 1 -11.23 -1.62 -1.77
CA MET A 1 -10.76 -2.17 -0.47
C MET A 1 -9.89 -1.12 0.18
N ARG A 2 -10.17 -0.76 1.44
CA ARG A 2 -9.45 0.35 2.09
C ARG A 2 -8.14 -0.11 2.73
N TYR A 3 -7.07 0.60 2.40
CA TYR A 3 -5.75 0.40 2.98
C TYR A 3 -5.26 1.70 3.61
N LYS A 4 -4.58 1.58 4.74
CA LYS A 4 -3.94 2.69 5.46
C LYS A 4 -2.45 2.64 5.24
N ILE A 5 -1.83 3.76 4.90
CA ILE A 5 -0.37 3.82 4.75
C ILE A 5 0.27 3.69 6.14
N ILE A 6 1.18 2.73 6.32
CA ILE A 6 1.82 2.45 7.61
C ILE A 6 3.35 2.61 7.58
N ASP A 7 3.97 2.58 6.40
CA ASP A 7 5.42 2.71 6.26
C ASP A 7 5.78 3.23 4.87
N VAL A 8 6.98 3.79 4.73
CA VAL A 8 7.55 4.30 3.49
C VAL A 8 9.03 3.95 3.41
N TYR A 9 9.49 3.63 2.21
CA TYR A 9 10.89 3.38 1.94
C TYR A 9 11.25 3.84 0.53
N GLN A 10 12.54 4.02 0.28
CA GLN A 10 13.06 4.31 -1.05
C GLN A 10 13.80 3.09 -1.59
N LYS A 11 13.58 2.77 -2.86
CA LYS A 11 14.36 1.77 -3.61
C LYS A 11 14.66 2.35 -4.98
N GLU A 12 15.94 2.42 -5.36
CA GLU A 12 16.37 2.86 -6.70
C GLU A 12 15.74 4.21 -7.13
N ASN A 13 15.71 5.18 -6.22
CA ASN A 13 15.11 6.52 -6.37
C ASN A 13 13.57 6.58 -6.45
N LEU A 14 12.89 5.44 -6.37
CA LEU A 14 11.42 5.37 -6.32
C LEU A 14 10.94 5.26 -4.88
N ARG A 15 9.92 6.06 -4.55
CA ARG A 15 9.29 6.06 -3.24
C ARG A 15 8.18 5.01 -3.21
N ARG A 16 8.29 4.09 -2.25
CA ARG A 16 7.36 2.99 -2.07
C ARG A 16 6.74 3.05 -0.68
N TYR A 17 5.47 2.70 -0.61
CA TYR A 17 4.67 2.74 0.59
C TYR A 17 4.16 1.35 0.90
N ILE A 18 4.13 1.01 2.18
CA ILE A 18 3.40 -0.16 2.67
C ILE A 18 2.05 0.31 3.16
N ALA A 19 0.99 -0.31 2.67
CA ALA A 19 -0.35 -0.07 3.16
C ALA A 19 -0.95 -1.34 3.77
N LYS A 20 -1.56 -1.19 4.94
CA LYS A 20 -2.24 -2.28 5.65
C LYS A 20 -3.74 -2.24 5.37
N CYS A 21 -4.33 -3.39 5.05
CA CYS A 21 -5.76 -3.48 4.86
C CYS A 21 -6.49 -3.22 6.17
N LEU A 22 -7.55 -2.41 6.12
CA LEU A 22 -8.39 -2.15 7.29
C LEU A 22 -9.37 -3.30 7.59
N LYS A 23 -9.56 -4.24 6.65
CA LYS A 23 -10.35 -5.45 6.87
C LYS A 23 -9.47 -6.56 7.43
N SER A 24 -9.99 -7.26 8.44
CA SER A 24 -9.27 -8.30 9.20
C SER A 24 -9.14 -9.66 8.48
N ARG A 25 -9.93 -9.92 7.42
CA ARG A 25 -9.94 -11.21 6.68
C ARG A 25 -9.53 -11.06 5.19
N SER A 26 -8.55 -10.21 4.90
CA SER A 26 -8.05 -9.94 3.55
C SER A 26 -6.52 -9.93 3.53
N PRO A 27 -5.86 -10.00 2.34
CA PRO A 27 -4.41 -9.78 2.25
C PRO A 27 -4.03 -8.54 3.04
N GLN A 28 -3.20 -8.72 4.06
CA GLN A 28 -3.06 -7.70 5.09
C GLN A 28 -2.23 -6.52 4.61
N PHE A 29 -1.36 -6.69 3.62
CA PHE A 29 -0.42 -5.67 3.20
C PHE A 29 -0.28 -5.61 1.68
N ILE A 30 -0.11 -4.40 1.16
CA ILE A 30 0.25 -4.13 -0.23
C ILE A 30 1.41 -3.14 -0.28
N VAL A 31 2.19 -3.21 -1.35
CA VAL A 31 3.22 -2.21 -1.66
C VAL A 31 2.77 -1.36 -2.82
N ILE A 32 2.94 -0.06 -2.67
CA ILE A 32 2.47 0.95 -3.61
C ILE A 32 3.65 1.81 -4.00
N GLU A 33 3.86 1.94 -5.29
CA GLU A 33 4.76 2.93 -5.85
C GLU A 33 3.94 4.15 -6.27
N SER A 34 4.33 5.33 -5.79
CA SER A 34 3.66 6.57 -6.13
C SER A 34 4.66 7.72 -6.26
N PRO A 35 4.51 8.58 -7.28
CA PRO A 35 5.25 9.84 -7.35
C PRO A 35 4.78 10.85 -6.29
N GLN A 36 3.59 10.65 -5.70
CA GLN A 36 3.03 11.54 -4.69
C GLN A 36 3.58 11.21 -3.30
N THR A 37 3.64 12.23 -2.43
CA THR A 37 3.96 12.04 -1.01
C THR A 37 2.70 11.61 -0.27
N LEU A 38 2.70 10.42 0.31
CA LEU A 38 1.60 9.93 1.15
C LEU A 38 1.95 10.07 2.62
N CYS A 39 0.98 10.50 3.41
CA CYS A 39 1.10 10.71 4.85
C CYS A 39 0.93 9.40 5.61
N LEU A 40 1.97 8.99 6.32
CA LEU A 40 1.95 7.83 7.20
C LEU A 40 0.84 7.95 8.24
N ASN A 41 0.11 6.87 8.45
CA ASN A 41 -0.96 6.75 9.43
C ASN A 41 -2.15 7.72 9.30
N LEU A 42 -2.19 8.53 8.25
CA LEU A 42 -3.28 9.46 7.95
C LEU A 42 -3.97 9.06 6.66
N ASP A 43 -3.19 8.80 5.61
CA ASP A 43 -3.73 8.54 4.29
C ASP A 43 -4.39 7.16 4.21
N ILE A 44 -5.61 7.18 3.68
CA ILE A 44 -6.40 6.00 3.37
C ILE A 44 -6.71 6.03 1.88
N ILE A 45 -6.37 4.92 1.22
CA ILE A 45 -6.64 4.69 -0.19
C ILE A 45 -7.68 3.58 -0.33
N ASP A 46 -8.49 3.62 -1.38
CA ASP A 46 -9.30 2.50 -1.82
C ASP A 46 -8.65 1.84 -3.04
N VAL A 47 -8.45 0.53 -2.95
CA VAL A 47 -7.91 -0.31 -4.00
C VAL A 47 -9.01 -1.20 -4.55
N ASN A 48 -9.33 -1.07 -5.83
CA ASN A 48 -10.24 -1.99 -6.49
C ASN A 48 -9.51 -3.34 -6.72
N PRO A 49 -9.98 -4.45 -6.11
CA PRO A 49 -9.29 -5.73 -6.19
C PRO A 49 -9.34 -6.37 -7.59
N HIS A 50 -10.27 -5.95 -8.46
CA HIS A 50 -10.42 -6.52 -9.79
C HIS A 50 -9.59 -5.78 -10.85
N THR A 51 -9.39 -4.48 -10.67
CA THR A 51 -8.73 -3.63 -11.67
C THR A 51 -7.37 -3.10 -11.21
N ALA A 52 -6.99 -3.35 -9.95
CA ALA A 52 -5.81 -2.78 -9.29
C ALA A 52 -5.73 -1.25 -9.36
N VAL A 53 -6.86 -0.58 -9.64
CA VAL A 53 -6.96 0.88 -9.64
C VAL A 53 -7.01 1.36 -8.20
N THR A 54 -6.22 2.39 -7.92
CA THR A 54 -6.16 3.02 -6.60
C THR A 54 -6.82 4.39 -6.66
N THR A 55 -7.74 4.64 -5.73
CA THR A 55 -8.40 5.93 -5.55
C THR A 55 -8.16 6.43 -4.13
N TRP A 56 -8.27 7.73 -3.91
CA TRP A 56 -8.40 8.28 -2.57
C TRP A 56 -9.70 7.80 -1.92
N ALA A 57 -9.79 7.87 -0.60
CA ALA A 57 -11.04 7.62 0.11
C ALA A 57 -12.20 8.55 -0.35
N THR A 58 -11.87 9.68 -0.99
CA THR A 58 -12.79 10.64 -1.62
C THR A 58 -13.27 10.23 -3.01
N GLY A 59 -12.68 9.19 -3.62
CA GLY A 59 -13.05 8.66 -4.94
C GLY A 59 -12.20 9.20 -6.10
N GLU A 60 -11.29 10.14 -5.86
CA GLU A 60 -10.38 10.66 -6.88
C GLU A 60 -9.34 9.61 -7.28
N ALA A 61 -9.11 9.44 -8.59
CA ALA A 61 -8.11 8.50 -9.09
C ALA A 61 -6.69 8.96 -8.73
N ILE A 62 -5.88 8.01 -8.25
CA ILE A 62 -4.47 8.28 -7.96
C ILE A 62 -3.62 7.49 -8.94
N SER A 63 -2.65 8.18 -9.55
CA SER A 63 -1.59 7.52 -10.31
C SER A 63 -0.67 6.78 -9.33
N MET A 64 -0.99 5.51 -9.11
CA MET A 64 -0.27 4.61 -8.23
C MET A 64 -0.13 3.25 -8.90
N LYS A 65 1.01 2.60 -8.70
CA LYS A 65 1.26 1.24 -9.17
C LYS A 65 1.31 0.31 -7.97
N ILE A 66 0.36 -0.61 -7.90
CA ILE A 66 0.38 -1.71 -6.93
C ILE A 66 1.35 -2.77 -7.44
N LEU A 67 2.30 -3.15 -6.61
CA LEU A 67 3.26 -4.20 -6.93
C LEU A 67 2.65 -5.55 -6.52
N ASN A 68 2.26 -6.36 -7.51
CA ASN A 68 1.57 -7.64 -7.31
C ASN A 68 2.50 -8.78 -6.85
N GLN A 69 3.81 -8.64 -7.00
CA GLN A 69 4.79 -9.61 -6.53
C GLN A 69 5.70 -8.95 -5.50
N PHE A 70 5.81 -9.63 -4.36
CA PHE A 70 6.75 -9.36 -3.29
C PHE A 70 8.18 -9.62 -3.78
N ASP A 71 8.69 -8.79 -4.69
CA ASP A 71 10.13 -8.79 -4.98
C ASP A 71 10.85 -8.15 -3.79
N SER A 72 11.16 -9.04 -2.83
CA SER A 72 11.99 -8.86 -1.65
C SER A 72 11.62 -7.66 -0.77
N PHE A 73 10.64 -7.87 0.11
CA PHE A 73 10.47 -7.01 1.27
C PHE A 73 11.13 -7.64 2.50
N ASP A 74 12.35 -7.20 2.79
CA ASP A 74 13.24 -7.68 3.86
C ASP A 74 12.99 -6.97 5.21
N LYS A 75 11.76 -6.47 5.41
CA LYS A 75 11.36 -5.78 6.64
C LYS A 75 10.38 -6.70 7.37
N ALA A 76 10.73 -7.00 8.62
CA ALA A 76 10.14 -7.96 9.54
C ALA A 76 8.62 -7.83 9.86
N TYR A 77 7.82 -7.16 9.04
CA TYR A 77 6.36 -7.05 9.20
C TYR A 77 5.60 -8.38 9.03
N MET A 78 6.26 -9.43 8.51
CA MET A 78 5.70 -10.79 8.41
C MET A 78 6.04 -11.67 9.64
N SER A 79 6.92 -11.23 10.54
CA SER A 79 7.22 -11.95 11.77
C SER A 79 6.23 -11.57 12.88
N SER A 80 5.00 -12.03 12.72
CA SER A 80 4.13 -12.31 13.88
C SER A 80 3.38 -13.60 13.60
N ALA A 81 4.15 -14.69 13.54
CA ALA A 81 3.68 -16.00 13.93
C ALA A 81 3.84 -16.09 15.46
N LEU A 82 2.75 -15.89 16.18
CA LEU A 82 2.48 -16.46 17.50
C LEU A 82 0.97 -16.71 17.57
#